data_AF-A0A843VQ08-F1
#
_entry.id   AF-A0A843VQ08-F1
#
_cell.length_a   1.000
_cell.length_b   1.000
_cell.length_c   1.000
_cell.angle_alpha   90.00
_cell.angle_beta   90.00
_cell.angle_gamma   90.00
#
_symmetry.space_group_name_H-M   'P 1'
#
loop_
_entity.id
_entity.type
_entity.pdbx_description
1 polymer ?
#
loop_
_entity_poly.entity_id
_entity_poly.type
_entity_poly.pdbx_seq_one_letter_code
_entity_poly.pdbx_strand_id
1 'polypeptide(L)'
;QFSKKGFLDLFGLDTTEWSIVIPNPCPQQGSGDDCALFVCKYMECLSQKTIIDFPFSQGDMDIFRGKLAWAIIQEVNEKKTQQMVCEQAEEKDISLLDDA
;
A
#
# COMPACT_ATOMS: atom_id res chain seq x y z
N GLN A 1 25.82 -2.07 23.17
CA GLN A 1 24.37 -2.35 23.32
C GLN A 1 23.67 -1.01 23.53
N PHE A 2 22.97 -0.48 22.53
CA PHE A 2 22.14 0.73 22.71
C PHE A 2 20.74 0.26 23.14
N SER A 3 20.36 0.55 24.38
CA SER A 3 19.00 0.32 24.86
C SER A 3 18.07 1.36 24.19
N LYS A 4 17.24 0.92 23.24
CA LYS A 4 16.22 1.75 22.56
C LYS A 4 15.23 2.43 23.51
N LYS A 5 15.16 1.94 24.75
CA LYS A 5 14.27 2.44 25.81
C LYS A 5 14.50 3.93 26.10
N GLY A 6 15.76 4.41 26.05
CA GLY A 6 16.08 5.77 26.48
C GLY A 6 15.64 6.92 25.56
N PHE A 7 15.45 6.70 24.25
CA PHE A 7 15.21 7.81 23.30
C PHE A 7 13.72 8.14 23.13
N LEU A 8 12.85 7.13 23.08
CA LEU A 8 11.41 7.32 22.86
C LEU A 8 10.68 7.73 24.15
N ASP A 9 11.16 7.26 25.31
CA ASP A 9 10.68 7.66 26.63
C ASP A 9 10.83 9.18 26.86
N LEU A 10 11.85 9.80 26.26
CA LEU A 10 12.09 11.25 26.35
C LEU A 10 10.98 12.09 25.67
N PHE A 11 10.26 11.49 24.71
CA PHE A 11 9.09 12.10 24.06
C PHE A 11 7.76 11.69 24.72
N GLY A 12 7.81 11.00 25.86
CA GLY A 12 6.61 10.53 26.57
C GLY A 12 5.86 9.40 25.87
N LEU A 13 6.51 8.67 24.95
CA LEU A 13 5.91 7.52 24.29
C LEU A 13 6.12 6.27 25.14
N ASP A 14 5.03 5.71 25.69
CA ASP A 14 5.08 4.44 26.41
C ASP A 14 5.25 3.27 25.43
N THR A 15 6.44 2.68 25.41
CA THR A 15 6.74 1.50 24.59
C THR A 15 6.77 0.20 25.40
N THR A 16 6.24 0.18 26.63
CA THR A 16 6.30 -1.02 27.50
C THR A 16 5.62 -2.25 26.89
N GLU A 17 4.51 -2.03 26.20
CA GLU A 17 3.72 -3.08 25.53
C GLU A 17 4.18 -3.35 24.09
N TRP A 18 5.18 -2.64 23.57
CA TRP A 18 5.65 -2.83 22.21
C TRP A 18 6.48 -4.11 22.14
N SER A 19 6.07 -5.02 21.25
CA SER A 19 6.78 -6.27 21.00
C SER A 19 7.30 -6.31 19.58
N ILE A 20 8.45 -6.97 19.40
CA ILE A 20 8.96 -7.33 18.09
C ILE A 20 8.39 -8.70 17.75
N VAL A 21 7.55 -8.75 16.73
CA VAL A 21 6.99 -10.00 16.21
C VAL A 21 7.72 -10.34 14.91
N ILE A 22 8.28 -11.54 14.85
CA ILE A 22 8.84 -12.12 13.61
C ILE A 22 7.89 -13.25 13.21
N PRO A 23 7.08 -13.06 12.15
CA PRO A 23 6.17 -14.08 11.66
C PRO A 23 6.90 -15.38 11.29
N ASN A 24 6.31 -16.53 11.59
CA ASN A 24 6.85 -17.84 11.26
C ASN A 24 5.71 -18.82 10.91
N PRO A 25 5.61 -19.34 9.68
CA PRO A 25 6.55 -19.13 8.56
C PRO A 25 6.45 -17.71 7.97
N CYS A 26 7.59 -17.15 7.59
CA CYS A 26 7.64 -15.92 6.79
C CYS A 26 8.04 -16.29 5.35
N PRO A 27 7.21 -16.02 4.34
CA PRO A 27 7.58 -16.22 2.94
C PRO A 27 8.90 -15.51 2.65
N GLN A 28 9.85 -16.20 1.99
CA GLN A 28 11.13 -15.60 1.65
C GLN A 28 11.23 -15.37 0.15
N GLN A 29 11.86 -14.25 -0.21
CA GLN A 29 12.20 -13.95 -1.58
C GLN A 29 13.40 -14.81 -2.03
N GLY A 30 13.30 -15.42 -3.21
CA GLY A 30 14.35 -16.24 -3.81
C GLY A 30 15.13 -15.56 -4.96
N SER A 31 14.61 -14.48 -5.54
CA SER A 31 15.22 -13.66 -6.60
C SER A 31 15.64 -12.28 -6.06
N GLY A 32 16.31 -11.41 -6.82
CA GLY A 32 16.58 -10.02 -6.39
C GLY A 32 15.44 -9.04 -6.67
N ASP A 33 14.49 -9.45 -7.51
CA ASP A 33 13.69 -8.57 -8.36
C ASP A 33 12.26 -8.38 -7.82
N ASP A 34 11.87 -9.17 -6.83
CA ASP A 34 10.51 -9.24 -6.27
C ASP A 34 10.39 -8.57 -4.88
N CYS A 35 11.45 -7.92 -4.39
CA CYS A 35 11.50 -7.39 -3.03
C CYS A 35 10.36 -6.40 -2.75
N ALA A 36 10.11 -5.50 -3.71
CA ALA A 36 9.01 -4.56 -3.63
C ALA A 36 7.65 -5.26 -3.63
N LEU A 37 7.51 -6.35 -4.39
CA LEU A 37 6.25 -7.09 -4.50
C LEU A 37 5.94 -7.88 -3.22
N PHE A 38 6.96 -8.47 -2.59
CA PHE A 38 6.87 -9.06 -1.25
C PHE A 38 6.42 -8.01 -0.22
N VAL A 39 7.02 -6.81 -0.21
CA VAL A 39 6.62 -5.72 0.69
C VAL A 39 5.15 -5.35 0.49
N CYS A 40 4.70 -5.17 -0.76
CA CYS A 40 3.29 -4.91 -1.04
C CYS A 40 2.38 -6.01 -0.50
N LYS A 41 2.76 -7.28 -0.67
CA LYS A 41 1.98 -8.42 -0.17
C LYS A 41 1.93 -8.51 1.35
N TYR A 42 3.02 -8.24 2.06
CA TYR A 42 2.99 -8.15 3.51
C TYR A 42 2.03 -7.05 3.98
N MET A 43 2.10 -5.86 3.36
CA MET A 43 1.23 -4.75 3.72
C MET A 43 -0.25 -5.05 3.44
N GLU A 44 -0.55 -5.71 2.33
CA GLU A 44 -1.91 -6.15 1.99
C GLU A 44 -2.47 -7.15 3.01
N CYS A 45 -1.65 -8.11 3.49
CA CYS A 45 -2.07 -9.04 4.54
C CYS A 45 -2.26 -8.33 5.88
N LEU A 46 -1.33 -7.45 6.27
CA LEU A 46 -1.39 -6.71 7.53
C LEU A 46 -2.59 -5.75 7.57
N SER A 47 -2.95 -5.13 6.45
CA SER A 47 -4.08 -4.20 6.39
C SER A 47 -5.43 -4.90 6.59
N GLN A 48 -5.52 -6.20 6.33
CA GLN A 48 -6.73 -6.99 6.51
C GLN A 48 -6.98 -7.41 7.98
N LYS A 49 -6.11 -6.98 8.92
CA LYS A 49 -6.25 -7.09 10.39
C LYS A 49 -6.41 -8.49 11.00
N THR A 50 -6.41 -9.56 10.21
CA THR A 50 -6.71 -10.92 10.71
C THR A 50 -5.68 -11.99 10.36
N ILE A 51 -4.68 -11.70 9.52
CA ILE A 51 -3.79 -12.74 8.99
C ILE A 51 -2.35 -12.47 9.44
N ILE A 52 -1.89 -13.22 10.45
CA ILE A 52 -0.46 -13.31 10.84
C ILE A 52 0.28 -14.30 9.90
N ASP A 53 -0.47 -15.23 9.30
CA ASP A 53 0.05 -16.28 8.44
C ASP A 53 0.03 -15.81 6.99
N PHE A 54 1.10 -15.16 6.54
CA PHE A 54 1.25 -14.67 5.17
C PHE A 54 1.03 -15.80 4.14
N PRO A 55 -0.12 -15.87 3.44
CA PRO A 55 -0.52 -17.05 2.69
C PRO A 55 -0.05 -16.95 1.24
N PHE A 56 1.26 -16.76 1.05
CA PHE A 56 1.88 -16.66 -0.26
C PHE A 56 3.33 -17.14 -0.27
N SER A 57 3.89 -17.31 -1.45
CA SER A 57 5.25 -17.81 -1.67
C SER A 57 5.93 -17.10 -2.84
N GLN A 58 7.23 -17.36 -3.02
CA GLN A 58 7.97 -16.89 -4.20
C GLN A 58 7.34 -17.36 -5.53
N GLY A 59 6.70 -18.54 -5.55
CA GLY A 59 6.05 -19.07 -6.76
C GLY A 59 4.84 -18.26 -7.22
N ASP A 60 4.28 -17.42 -6.35
CA ASP A 60 3.10 -16.60 -6.66
C ASP A 60 3.47 -15.23 -7.28
N MET A 61 4.76 -14.87 -7.31
CA MET A 61 5.23 -13.53 -7.69
C MET A 61 4.87 -13.16 -9.13
N ASP A 62 4.90 -14.10 -10.07
CA ASP A 62 4.55 -13.83 -11.47
C ASP A 62 3.08 -13.38 -11.60
N ILE A 63 2.18 -14.07 -10.90
CA ILE A 63 0.75 -13.73 -10.89
C ILE A 63 0.54 -12.38 -10.19
N PHE A 64 1.22 -12.15 -9.07
CA PHE A 64 1.09 -10.90 -8.32
C PHE A 64 1.64 -9.70 -9.08
N ARG A 65 2.70 -9.87 -9.86
CA ARG A 65 3.25 -8.81 -10.72
C ARG A 65 2.22 -8.36 -11.75
N GLY A 66 1.55 -9.32 -12.41
CA GLY A 66 0.46 -9.03 -13.34
C GLY A 66 -0.73 -8.34 -12.67
N LYS A 67 -1.14 -8.82 -11.50
CA LYS A 67 -2.24 -8.22 -10.72
C LYS A 67 -1.93 -6.79 -10.28
N LEU A 68 -0.72 -6.54 -9.80
CA LEU A 68 -0.29 -5.20 -9.38
C LEU A 68 -0.28 -4.23 -10.56
N ALA A 69 0.29 -4.64 -11.70
CA ALA A 69 0.28 -3.83 -12.92
C ALA A 69 -1.15 -3.50 -13.36
N TRP A 70 -2.04 -4.51 -13.37
CA TRP A 70 -3.45 -4.31 -13.72
C TRP A 70 -4.13 -3.32 -12.77
N ALA A 71 -3.94 -3.46 -11.45
CA ALA A 71 -4.54 -2.58 -10.46
C ALA A 71 -4.08 -1.11 -10.64
N ILE A 72 -2.78 -0.89 -10.88
CA ILE A 72 -2.25 0.46 -11.14
C ILE A 72 -2.86 1.06 -12.41
N ILE A 73 -2.98 0.26 -13.48
CA ILE A 73 -3.58 0.72 -14.75
C ILE A 73 -5.04 1.11 -14.55
N GLN A 74 -5.83 0.31 -13.81
CA GLN A 74 -7.23 0.63 -13.54
C GLN A 74 -7.35 1.94 -12.74
N GLU A 75 -6.60 2.08 -11.64
CA GLU A 75 -6.58 3.29 -10.81
C GLU A 75 -6.25 4.55 -11.62
N VAL A 76 -5.27 4.46 -12.53
CA VAL A 76 -4.89 5.58 -13.41
C VAL A 76 -6.01 5.90 -14.40
N ASN A 77 -6.65 4.89 -14.99
CA ASN A 77 -7.75 5.09 -15.94
C ASN A 77 -8.98 5.69 -15.27
N GLU A 78 -9.32 5.25 -14.06
CA GLU A 78 -10.40 5.80 -13.26
C GLU A 78 -10.15 7.28 -12.93
N LYS A 79 -8.95 7.62 -12.47
CA LYS A 79 -8.57 9.02 -12.19
C LYS A 79 -8.59 9.92 -13.43
N LYS A 80 -8.12 9.42 -14.57
CA LYS A 80 -8.21 10.16 -15.84
C LYS A 80 -9.66 10.40 -16.24
N THR A 81 -10.51 9.40 -16.06
CA THR A 81 -11.96 9.54 -16.35
C THR A 81 -12.58 10.59 -15.44
N GLN A 82 -12.27 10.56 -14.13
CA GLN A 82 -12.77 11.56 -13.17
C GLN A 82 -12.27 12.97 -13.52
N GLN A 83 -11.00 13.13 -13.87
CA GLN A 83 -10.45 14.41 -14.28
C GLN A 83 -11.17 14.97 -15.51
N MET A 84 -11.36 14.15 -16.55
CA MET A 84 -12.10 14.56 -17.75
C MET A 84 -13.54 14.98 -17.44
N VAL A 85 -14.21 14.29 -16.51
CA VAL A 85 -15.57 14.65 -16.07
C VAL A 85 -15.58 15.97 -15.30
N CYS A 86 -14.61 16.21 -14.41
CA CYS A 86 -14.48 17.47 -13.69
C CYS A 86 -14.21 18.65 -14.64
N GLU A 87 -13.29 18.50 -15.58
CA GLU A 87 -12.97 19.53 -16.59
C GLU A 87 -14.18 19.88 -17.47
N GLN A 88 -14.97 18.87 -17.87
CA GLN A 88 -16.21 19.09 -18.63
C GLN A 88 -17.32 19.76 -17.80
N ALA A 89 -17.37 19.52 -16.50
CA ALA A 89 -18.32 20.19 -15.62
C ALA A 89 -17.96 21.68 -15.46
N GLU A 90 -16.67 21.98 -15.27
CA GLU A 90 -16.16 23.34 -15.18
C GLU A 90 -16.40 24.15 -16.47
N GLU A 91 -16.17 23.55 -17.64
CA GLU A 91 -16.41 24.21 -18.94
C GLU A 91 -17.90 24.55 -19.15
N LYS A 92 -18.80 23.65 -18.73
CA LYS A 92 -20.25 23.91 -18.80
C LYS A 92 -20.70 24.99 -17.83
N ASP A 93 -20.18 25.00 -16.61
CA ASP A 93 -20.50 26.03 -15.61
C ASP A 93 -20.03 27.42 -16.07
N ILE A 94 -18.87 27.51 -16.72
CA ILE A 94 -18.38 28.77 -17.33
C ILE A 94 -19.31 29.22 -18.45
N SER A 95 -19.72 28.32 -19.35
CA SER A 95 -20.61 28.67 -20.48
C SER A 95 -21.99 29.17 -20.03
N LEU A 96 -22.53 28.66 -18.91
CA LEU A 96 -23.82 29.07 -18.37
C LEU A 96 -23.79 30.47 -17.76
N LEU A 97 -22.61 30.97 -17.37
CA LEU A 97 -22.44 32.34 -16.84
C LEU A 97 -22.35 33.39 -17.95
N ASP A 98 -21.86 33.01 -19.14
CA ASP A 98 -21.80 33.91 -20.29
C ASP A 98 -23.18 34.14 -20.95
N ASP A 99 -24.14 33.26 -20.71
CA ASP A 99 -25.52 33.32 -21.22
C ASP A 99 -26.51 34.04 -20.26
N ALA A 100 -26.08 34.51 -19.08
CA ALA A 100 -26.90 35.14 -18.04
C ALA A 100 -26.72 36.66 -17.95
#